data_AF-E1F2Q4-F1
#
_entry.id   AF-E1F2Q4-F1
#
_cell.length_a   1.000
_cell.length_b   1.000
_cell.length_c   1.000
_cell.angle_alpha   90.00
_cell.angle_beta   90.00
_cell.angle_gamma   90.00
#
_symmetry.space_group_name_H-M   'P 1'
#
loop_
_entity.id
_entity.type
_entity.pdbx_description
1 polymer ?
#
loop_
_entity_poly.entity_id
_entity_poly.type
_entity_poly.pdbx_seq_one_letter_code
_entity_poly.pdbx_strand_id
1 'polypeptide(L)'
;MCPKYYWRRAFMRENSLEICRPSAIKNPMLGLLSLLFAASFCRVFTDQYHNGFGIECGQGHEHCLSSRCILIGSAKVCTRCRPGYVPIDGVCRPYSKGASSVCIPERPLSPTSPSRCIDCGLGKSMFLFYGGCYTLDRSSIGGYICSHASGGMCTECNVGAQGSYVFTNPDVSAAERCILCSDTTGFSGYRGVSECHSCAQPVGSGVATALCTKCRSPEQGGDLGPIDHQCQAKGPHDCRAGVCLSCYKTHLLHQSGCYSRHSTTGTAVCAAANQYVLDNVTICGECADASYAPVNGACTRVHGGTADAEPHDCTQGRDKGLCTDCAGSAESFLFYGGCYGKGSGTGAKLCSAVASGVCTEWKRQFDFIFSKDGKSGGYLCGDAENGGISGCATC
;
A
#
# COMPACT_ATOMS: atom_id res chain seq x y z
N MET A 1 -32.13 8.37 45.41
CA MET A 1 -30.76 8.63 45.87
C MET A 1 -29.95 7.36 45.62
N CYS A 2 -29.00 7.45 44.69
CA CYS A 2 -28.27 6.34 44.06
C CYS A 2 -27.11 5.78 44.90
N PRO A 3 -26.62 4.56 44.59
CA PRO A 3 -26.24 3.57 45.59
C PRO A 3 -24.79 3.05 45.49
N LYS A 4 -24.46 2.15 46.43
CA LYS A 4 -23.30 1.23 46.43
C LYS A 4 -23.41 0.19 45.30
N TYR A 5 -22.29 -0.16 44.64
CA TYR A 5 -22.09 -1.44 43.95
C TYR A 5 -20.63 -1.91 43.95
N TYR A 6 -20.52 -3.24 43.89
CA TYR A 6 -19.36 -4.12 44.02
C TYR A 6 -18.53 -4.29 42.71
N TRP A 7 -17.29 -4.74 42.91
CA TRP A 7 -16.18 -5.15 42.02
C TRP A 7 -16.43 -5.73 40.61
N ARG A 8 -15.57 -5.35 39.64
CA ARG A 8 -14.92 -6.24 38.65
C ARG A 8 -13.49 -5.75 38.30
N ARG A 9 -12.58 -6.71 38.11
CA ARG A 9 -11.14 -6.57 37.82
C ARG A 9 -10.86 -5.76 36.54
N ALA A 10 -9.89 -4.85 36.61
CA ALA A 10 -9.18 -4.34 35.44
C ALA A 10 -7.67 -4.30 35.75
N PHE A 11 -6.92 -5.01 34.92
CA PHE A 11 -5.46 -5.14 34.88
C PHE A 11 -4.91 -3.90 34.16
N MET A 12 -4.08 -3.07 34.81
CA MET A 12 -3.26 -2.06 34.11
C MET A 12 -2.03 -1.68 34.95
N ARG A 13 -0.88 -1.92 34.32
CA ARG A 13 0.39 -1.16 34.36
C ARG A 13 1.03 -0.87 35.71
N GLU A 14 2.16 -1.52 35.93
CA GLU A 14 3.17 -1.06 36.88
C GLU A 14 4.43 -0.58 36.13
N ASN A 15 4.83 0.63 36.50
CA ASN A 15 5.95 1.39 36.00
C ASN A 15 7.29 0.81 36.47
N SER A 16 8.28 1.05 35.63
CA SER A 16 9.71 0.93 35.83
C SER A 16 10.19 1.46 37.19
N LEU A 17 11.03 0.70 37.90
CA LEU A 17 11.82 1.15 39.03
C LEU A 17 13.30 0.85 38.77
N GLU A 18 14.07 1.92 38.60
CA GLU A 18 15.53 1.95 38.53
C GLU A 18 16.17 1.60 39.88
N ILE A 19 17.26 0.84 39.87
CA ILE A 19 18.25 0.82 40.96
C ILE A 19 19.64 0.95 40.34
N CYS A 20 20.21 2.15 40.43
CA CYS A 20 21.65 2.38 40.33
C CYS A 20 22.06 3.29 41.50
N ARG A 21 22.65 2.71 42.55
CA ARG A 21 23.34 3.46 43.62
C ARG A 21 24.81 3.66 43.23
N PRO A 22 25.37 4.88 43.25
CA PRO A 22 26.82 5.08 43.28
C PRO A 22 27.34 5.05 44.73
N SER A 23 28.46 4.36 44.95
CA SER A 23 29.21 4.39 46.20
C SER A 23 29.80 5.78 46.47
N ALA A 24 29.59 6.30 47.68
CA ALA A 24 30.13 7.58 48.13
C ALA A 24 31.63 7.47 48.46
N ILE A 25 32.45 8.31 47.83
CA ILE A 25 33.83 8.60 48.26
C ILE A 25 33.77 9.87 49.14
N LYS A 26 34.42 9.80 50.31
CA LYS A 26 34.42 10.83 51.36
C LYS A 26 35.44 11.95 51.10
N ASN A 27 34.98 13.17 51.38
CA ASN A 27 35.66 14.38 51.86
C ASN A 27 36.13 15.50 50.91
N PRO A 28 36.06 16.76 51.38
CA PRO A 28 35.93 17.95 50.54
C PRO A 28 37.17 18.86 50.59
N MET A 29 37.53 19.48 49.47
CA MET A 29 37.86 20.90 49.35
C MET A 29 38.54 21.19 48.01
N LEU A 30 38.19 22.37 47.49
CA LEU A 30 38.91 23.16 46.48
C LEU A 30 38.94 22.66 45.03
N GLY A 31 38.44 23.52 44.14
CA GLY A 31 38.92 23.59 42.77
C GLY A 31 37.84 23.66 41.70
N LEU A 32 37.29 24.87 41.48
CA LEU A 32 36.72 25.23 40.18
C LEU A 32 37.78 25.01 39.10
N LEU A 33 37.51 24.11 38.15
CA LEU A 33 37.85 24.09 36.72
C LEU A 33 38.01 22.64 36.27
N SER A 34 37.03 22.12 35.56
CA SER A 34 37.24 21.29 34.36
C SER A 34 35.88 20.95 33.76
N LEU A 35 35.53 21.72 32.72
CA LEU A 35 34.67 21.24 31.66
C LEU A 35 35.22 19.91 31.16
N LEU A 36 34.40 18.88 31.19
CA LEU A 36 34.25 17.83 30.17
C LEU A 36 33.08 16.98 30.67
N PHE A 37 31.86 17.38 30.31
CA PHE A 37 30.69 16.53 30.46
C PHE A 37 30.94 15.25 29.67
N ALA A 38 31.25 14.17 30.37
CA ALA A 38 31.04 12.82 29.86
C ALA A 38 29.53 12.67 29.69
N ALA A 39 29.02 13.08 28.53
CA ALA A 39 27.71 12.67 28.05
C ALA A 39 27.80 11.15 27.86
N SER A 40 27.48 10.42 28.93
CA SER A 40 27.20 9.00 28.86
C SER A 40 26.00 8.86 27.95
N PHE A 41 26.26 8.52 26.68
CA PHE A 41 25.25 8.11 25.73
C PHE A 41 24.67 6.77 26.19
N CYS A 42 23.79 6.81 27.20
CA CYS A 42 22.74 5.82 27.28
C CYS A 42 21.83 6.04 26.08
N ARG A 43 22.24 5.51 24.91
CA ARG A 43 21.28 5.21 23.85
C ARG A 43 20.35 4.17 24.42
N VAL A 44 19.18 4.60 24.85
CA VAL A 44 18.03 3.72 25.01
C VAL A 44 17.81 3.13 23.62
N PHE A 45 18.25 1.89 23.41
CA PHE A 45 17.84 1.10 22.25
C PHE A 45 16.34 0.83 22.46
N THR A 46 15.52 1.83 22.14
CA THR A 46 14.10 1.57 21.87
C THR A 46 14.08 0.56 20.73
N ASP A 47 13.21 -0.44 20.86
CA ASP A 47 13.08 -1.59 19.97
C ASP A 47 12.57 -1.15 18.58
N GLN A 48 13.40 -0.39 17.85
CA GLN A 48 12.99 0.46 16.71
C GLN A 48 12.42 -0.37 15.56
N TYR A 49 12.90 -1.60 15.40
CA TYR A 49 12.51 -2.55 14.36
C TYR A 49 11.50 -3.61 14.82
N HIS A 50 10.96 -3.48 16.03
CA HIS A 50 9.91 -4.37 16.52
C HIS A 50 8.55 -3.71 16.39
N ASN A 51 7.88 -4.03 15.29
CA ASN A 51 6.43 -4.00 15.29
C ASN A 51 5.92 -5.34 15.85
N GLY A 52 4.80 -5.31 16.56
CA GLY A 52 4.21 -6.53 17.13
C GLY A 52 3.73 -7.54 16.10
N PHE A 53 3.82 -7.21 14.80
CA PHE A 53 3.21 -7.94 13.69
C PHE A 53 3.78 -9.35 13.49
N GLY A 54 2.88 -10.24 13.08
CA GLY A 54 3.18 -11.62 12.74
C GLY A 54 1.91 -12.47 12.72
N ILE A 55 1.99 -13.58 12.00
CA ILE A 55 0.97 -14.60 11.86
C ILE A 55 1.51 -15.94 12.37
N GLU A 56 0.61 -16.91 12.50
CA GLU A 56 1.01 -18.28 12.83
C GLU A 56 1.88 -18.93 11.75
N CYS A 57 2.96 -19.56 12.21
CA CYS A 57 3.95 -20.16 11.35
C CYS A 57 3.46 -21.46 10.69
N GLY A 58 2.71 -22.29 11.43
CA GLY A 58 2.38 -23.64 10.98
C GLY A 58 3.62 -24.54 10.93
N GLN A 59 3.58 -25.60 10.13
CA GLN A 59 4.69 -26.57 10.01
C GLN A 59 5.87 -26.01 9.18
N GLY A 60 7.06 -26.61 9.34
CA GLY A 60 8.26 -26.27 8.57
C GLY A 60 9.06 -25.03 9.03
N HIS A 61 8.66 -24.39 10.13
CA HIS A 61 9.33 -23.20 10.66
C HIS A 61 10.01 -23.49 12.00
N GLU A 62 10.92 -24.47 11.99
CA GLU A 62 11.65 -24.87 13.19
C GLU A 62 12.37 -23.69 13.84
N HIS A 63 12.34 -23.68 15.18
CA HIS A 63 12.92 -22.62 16.00
C HIS A 63 12.34 -21.22 15.79
N CYS A 64 11.31 -21.03 14.96
CA CYS A 64 10.57 -19.77 14.93
C CYS A 64 9.63 -19.68 16.14
N LEU A 65 9.45 -18.47 16.69
CA LEU A 65 8.45 -18.25 17.73
C LEU A 65 7.04 -18.20 17.11
N SER A 66 6.04 -18.65 17.87
CA SER A 66 4.62 -18.57 17.46
C SER A 66 4.22 -17.11 17.22
N SER A 67 3.34 -16.89 16.24
CA SER A 67 2.93 -15.56 15.79
C SER A 67 4.10 -14.64 15.37
N ARG A 68 5.24 -15.19 14.95
CA ARG A 68 6.41 -14.45 14.44
C ARG A 68 6.78 -14.82 13.02
N CYS A 69 5.81 -15.32 12.26
CA CYS A 69 5.96 -15.47 10.82
C CYS A 69 5.28 -14.31 10.08
N ILE A 70 5.77 -14.00 8.89
CA ILE A 70 5.17 -13.04 7.96
C ILE A 70 5.11 -13.70 6.58
N LEU A 71 4.24 -13.18 5.70
CA LEU A 71 4.11 -13.66 4.32
C LEU A 71 4.64 -12.61 3.34
N ILE A 72 5.60 -13.02 2.52
CA ILE A 72 6.15 -12.22 1.43
C ILE A 72 5.86 -13.00 0.15
N GLY A 73 4.90 -12.54 -0.64
CA GLY A 73 4.29 -13.36 -1.67
C GLY A 73 3.69 -14.65 -1.09
N SER A 74 4.17 -15.80 -1.58
CA SER A 74 3.85 -17.13 -1.08
C SER A 74 4.82 -17.63 -0.01
N ALA A 75 5.98 -16.98 0.16
CA ALA A 75 6.97 -17.39 1.13
C ALA A 75 6.52 -16.98 2.53
N LYS A 76 6.55 -17.95 3.45
CA LYS A 76 6.39 -17.69 4.88
C LYS A 76 7.78 -17.64 5.51
N VAL A 77 8.06 -16.57 6.24
CA VAL A 77 9.39 -16.32 6.82
C VAL A 77 9.29 -15.91 8.27
N CYS A 78 10.29 -16.27 9.06
CA CYS A 78 10.37 -15.96 10.48
C CYS A 78 11.03 -14.61 10.74
N THR A 79 10.46 -13.81 11.63
CA THR A 79 11.00 -12.52 12.09
C THR A 79 11.60 -12.59 13.48
N ARG A 80 11.32 -13.66 14.25
CA ARG A 80 11.91 -13.88 15.57
C ARG A 80 12.02 -15.34 15.94
N CYS A 81 13.24 -15.76 16.28
CA CYS A 81 13.57 -17.13 16.59
C CYS A 81 13.58 -17.41 18.10
N ARG A 82 13.63 -18.69 18.47
CA ARG A 82 13.93 -19.14 19.84
C ARG A 82 15.34 -18.69 20.23
N PRO A 83 15.62 -18.50 21.54
CA PRO A 83 16.94 -18.13 22.02
C PRO A 83 18.03 -19.07 21.46
N GLY A 84 19.10 -18.49 20.91
CA GLY A 84 20.22 -19.22 20.31
C GLY A 84 20.20 -19.25 18.78
N TYR A 85 19.15 -18.69 18.18
CA TYR A 85 18.94 -18.65 16.75
C TYR A 85 18.64 -17.22 16.30
N VAL A 86 18.99 -16.92 15.05
CA VAL A 86 18.71 -15.62 14.42
C VAL A 86 18.05 -15.81 13.05
N PRO A 87 17.12 -14.93 12.62
CA PRO A 87 16.53 -15.02 11.30
C PRO A 87 17.49 -14.53 10.22
N ILE A 88 17.86 -15.43 9.31
CA ILE A 88 18.67 -15.12 8.12
C ILE A 88 17.89 -15.61 6.90
N ASP A 89 17.57 -14.71 5.99
CA ASP A 89 16.67 -14.96 4.84
C ASP A 89 15.35 -15.61 5.26
N GLY A 90 14.83 -15.19 6.42
CA GLY A 90 13.58 -15.71 6.96
C GLY A 90 13.66 -17.07 7.67
N VAL A 91 14.83 -17.70 7.72
CA VAL A 91 15.04 -19.01 8.35
C VAL A 91 15.79 -18.84 9.67
N CYS A 92 15.32 -19.49 10.73
CA CYS A 92 16.03 -19.51 11.99
C CYS A 92 17.31 -20.35 11.91
N ARG A 93 18.46 -19.70 11.99
CA ARG A 93 19.78 -20.35 11.95
C ARG A 93 20.46 -20.28 13.31
N PRO A 94 21.18 -21.34 13.74
CA PRO A 94 21.97 -21.29 14.97
C PRO A 94 22.95 -20.12 14.95
N TYR A 95 23.00 -19.35 16.04
CA TYR A 95 23.93 -18.25 16.18
C TYR A 95 25.35 -18.76 16.48
N SER A 96 26.04 -19.17 15.43
CA SER A 96 27.45 -19.63 15.42
C SER A 96 28.37 -18.58 14.79
N LYS A 97 29.68 -18.84 14.74
CA LYS A 97 30.67 -17.90 14.15
C LYS A 97 30.33 -17.43 12.72
N GLY A 98 29.64 -18.25 11.93
CA GLY A 98 29.20 -17.89 10.57
C GLY A 98 27.95 -17.01 10.53
N ALA A 99 27.04 -17.15 11.51
CA ALA A 99 25.84 -16.31 11.63
C ALA A 99 26.17 -14.96 12.30
N SER A 100 27.17 -14.92 13.19
CA SER A 100 27.62 -13.69 13.85
C SER A 100 28.27 -12.67 12.93
N SER A 101 28.75 -13.08 11.74
CA SER A 101 29.23 -12.15 10.73
C SER A 101 28.11 -11.58 9.84
N VAL A 102 26.90 -12.13 9.93
CA VAL A 102 25.73 -11.74 9.13
C VAL A 102 24.73 -10.96 9.97
N CYS A 103 24.45 -11.42 11.19
CA CYS A 103 23.48 -10.83 12.08
C CYS A 103 24.19 -10.24 13.30
N ILE A 104 23.98 -8.96 13.54
CA ILE A 104 24.36 -8.31 14.78
C ILE A 104 23.11 -8.35 15.68
N PRO A 105 23.08 -9.18 16.73
CA PRO A 105 21.90 -9.34 17.53
C PRO A 105 21.72 -8.21 18.53
N GLU A 106 20.50 -8.10 19.06
CA GLU A 106 20.19 -7.26 20.20
C GLU A 106 21.16 -7.53 21.35
N ARG A 107 21.84 -6.50 21.86
CA ARG A 107 22.77 -6.67 22.99
C ARG A 107 22.01 -7.17 24.22
N PRO A 108 22.55 -8.12 24.98
CA PRO A 108 21.84 -8.72 26.10
C PRO A 108 21.66 -7.72 27.23
N LEU A 109 20.42 -7.30 27.49
CA LEU A 109 20.01 -6.96 28.86
C LEU A 109 19.88 -8.23 29.74
N SER A 110 19.94 -9.42 29.14
CA SER A 110 19.97 -10.72 29.81
C SER A 110 20.92 -11.67 29.08
N PRO A 111 21.86 -12.35 29.78
CA PRO A 111 22.99 -13.11 29.19
C PRO A 111 22.61 -14.41 28.45
N THR A 112 21.38 -14.52 27.92
CA THR A 112 20.87 -15.74 27.29
C THR A 112 20.38 -15.46 25.88
N SER A 113 21.30 -15.73 24.94
CA SER A 113 21.11 -16.12 23.54
C SER A 113 20.23 -15.23 22.63
N PRO A 114 20.74 -14.79 21.46
CA PRO A 114 19.99 -13.91 20.56
C PRO A 114 18.75 -14.60 19.97
N SER A 115 17.76 -13.79 19.60
CA SER A 115 16.49 -14.23 18.98
C SER A 115 16.12 -13.46 17.70
N ARG A 116 16.82 -12.36 17.42
CA ARG A 116 16.60 -11.43 16.31
C ARG A 116 17.88 -10.66 16.00
N CYS A 117 17.94 -10.03 14.83
CA CYS A 117 18.96 -9.08 14.42
C CYS A 117 18.49 -7.65 14.69
N ILE A 118 19.41 -6.78 15.10
CA ILE A 118 19.18 -5.32 15.17
C ILE A 118 19.99 -4.57 14.12
N ASP A 119 20.92 -5.27 13.48
CA ASP A 119 21.74 -4.76 12.38
C ASP A 119 22.31 -5.97 11.60
N CYS A 120 22.74 -5.74 10.37
CA CYS A 120 23.28 -6.76 9.48
C CYS A 120 24.74 -6.46 9.13
N GLY A 121 25.54 -7.52 8.98
CA GLY A 121 26.97 -7.40 8.70
C GLY A 121 27.24 -6.64 7.41
N LEU A 122 28.11 -5.63 7.48
CA LEU A 122 28.41 -4.65 6.41
C LEU A 122 29.14 -5.20 5.17
N GLY A 123 29.43 -6.51 5.12
CA GLY A 123 30.26 -7.14 4.09
C GLY A 123 29.51 -7.89 2.99
N LYS A 124 28.18 -7.85 2.98
CA LYS A 124 27.33 -8.53 1.99
C LYS A 124 26.22 -7.58 1.54
N SER A 125 25.73 -7.73 0.31
CA SER A 125 24.50 -7.08 -0.17
C SER A 125 23.32 -7.60 0.64
N MET A 126 23.14 -7.11 1.86
CA MET A 126 22.12 -7.55 2.81
C MET A 126 21.53 -6.35 3.53
N PHE A 127 20.31 -6.52 4.05
CA PHE A 127 19.62 -5.49 4.81
C PHE A 127 18.79 -6.10 5.95
N LEU A 128 18.58 -5.29 6.98
CA LEU A 128 17.69 -5.57 8.08
C LEU A 128 16.24 -5.33 7.64
N PHE A 129 15.37 -6.27 7.97
CA PHE A 129 13.94 -6.14 7.80
C PHE A 129 13.21 -6.90 8.91
N TYR A 130 12.38 -6.22 9.69
CA TYR A 130 11.55 -6.83 10.74
C TYR A 130 12.36 -7.73 11.71
N GLY A 131 13.60 -7.36 12.01
CA GLY A 131 14.48 -8.10 12.91
C GLY A 131 15.19 -9.34 12.30
N GLY A 132 15.14 -9.52 10.98
CA GLY A 132 15.95 -10.52 10.25
C GLY A 132 16.88 -9.87 9.23
N CYS A 133 17.97 -10.57 8.88
CA CYS A 133 18.89 -10.13 7.83
C CYS A 133 18.58 -10.86 6.52
N TYR A 134 18.32 -10.10 5.46
CA TYR A 134 17.93 -10.62 4.15
C TYR A 134 18.96 -10.27 3.09
N THR A 135 19.26 -11.23 2.22
CA THR A 135 20.12 -11.08 1.07
C THR A 135 19.43 -10.29 -0.02
N LEU A 136 20.10 -9.27 -0.56
CA LEU A 136 19.68 -8.53 -1.73
C LEU A 136 20.09 -9.30 -2.99
N ASP A 137 19.30 -10.30 -3.34
CA ASP A 137 19.37 -11.03 -4.60
C ASP A 137 17.98 -11.15 -5.22
N ARG A 138 17.86 -10.96 -6.54
CA ARG A 138 16.55 -10.95 -7.24
C ARG A 138 15.80 -12.29 -7.16
N SER A 139 16.49 -13.39 -6.89
CA SER A 139 15.90 -14.74 -6.75
C SER A 139 15.64 -15.10 -5.28
N SER A 140 16.01 -14.23 -4.34
CA SER A 140 15.84 -14.43 -2.91
C SER A 140 14.66 -13.66 -2.35
N ILE A 141 14.27 -13.96 -1.10
CA ILE A 141 13.22 -13.24 -0.41
C ILE A 141 13.52 -11.74 -0.29
N GLY A 142 14.79 -11.36 -0.07
CA GLY A 142 15.15 -9.95 0.07
C GLY A 142 14.93 -9.14 -1.22
N GLY A 143 15.07 -9.77 -2.39
CA GLY A 143 14.77 -9.14 -3.68
C GLY A 143 13.30 -8.75 -3.85
N TYR A 144 12.37 -9.39 -3.15
CA TYR A 144 10.94 -9.02 -3.16
C TYR A 144 10.61 -7.84 -2.22
N ILE A 145 11.53 -7.50 -1.31
CA ILE A 145 11.36 -6.43 -0.32
C ILE A 145 12.09 -5.17 -0.77
N CYS A 146 13.32 -5.32 -1.27
CA CYS A 146 14.26 -4.23 -1.45
C CYS A 146 14.87 -4.26 -2.85
N SER A 147 14.95 -3.09 -3.50
CA SER A 147 15.67 -2.92 -4.78
C SER A 147 17.08 -2.36 -4.56
N HIS A 148 17.29 -1.57 -3.51
CA HIS A 148 18.58 -1.00 -3.17
C HIS A 148 18.80 -0.97 -1.65
N ALA A 149 19.94 -1.51 -1.21
CA ALA A 149 20.35 -1.53 0.18
C ALA A 149 21.71 -0.84 0.37
N SER A 150 21.88 -0.15 1.49
CA SER A 150 23.13 0.49 1.89
C SER A 150 23.26 0.49 3.41
N GLY A 151 24.47 0.26 3.93
CA GLY A 151 24.75 0.27 5.36
C GLY A 151 23.92 -0.73 6.18
N GLY A 152 23.57 -1.88 5.61
CA GLY A 152 22.72 -2.88 6.26
C GLY A 152 21.24 -2.53 6.32
N MET A 153 20.79 -1.49 5.61
CA MET A 153 19.39 -1.05 5.57
C MET A 153 18.86 -1.03 4.13
N CYS A 154 17.56 -1.25 3.97
CA CYS A 154 16.90 -1.04 2.68
C CYS A 154 16.64 0.45 2.48
N THR A 155 17.26 1.05 1.46
CA THR A 155 17.07 2.48 1.14
C THR A 155 16.01 2.71 0.08
N GLU A 156 15.73 1.69 -0.75
CA GLU A 156 14.67 1.72 -1.74
C GLU A 156 13.89 0.40 -1.75
N CYS A 157 12.60 0.48 -1.48
CA CYS A 157 11.71 -0.68 -1.44
C CYS A 157 11.41 -1.18 -2.85
N ASN A 158 11.34 -2.49 -3.02
CA ASN A 158 10.88 -3.07 -4.28
C ASN A 158 9.36 -2.97 -4.38
N VAL A 159 8.89 -1.87 -4.96
CA VAL A 159 7.46 -1.58 -5.19
C VAL A 159 7.02 -1.89 -6.64
N GLY A 160 7.85 -2.57 -7.43
CA GLY A 160 7.65 -2.78 -8.87
C GLY A 160 6.66 -3.89 -9.27
N ALA A 161 6.48 -4.07 -10.58
CA ALA A 161 5.45 -4.91 -11.23
C ALA A 161 5.49 -6.43 -10.92
N GLN A 162 6.57 -6.94 -10.32
CA GLN A 162 6.73 -8.35 -9.93
C GLN A 162 6.01 -8.71 -8.62
N GLY A 163 5.26 -7.76 -8.05
CA GLY A 163 4.50 -7.92 -6.82
C GLY A 163 5.00 -6.95 -5.75
N SER A 164 4.26 -5.86 -5.54
CA SER A 164 4.50 -4.90 -4.46
C SER A 164 3.99 -5.50 -3.14
N TYR A 165 4.76 -6.41 -2.53
CA TYR A 165 4.45 -7.00 -1.21
C TYR A 165 4.75 -6.04 -0.06
N VAL A 166 5.47 -4.96 -0.37
CA VAL A 166 5.77 -3.86 0.52
C VAL A 166 5.35 -2.54 -0.12
N PHE A 167 5.16 -1.53 0.72
CA PHE A 167 5.09 -0.13 0.33
C PHE A 167 6.15 0.68 1.09
N THR A 168 6.27 1.93 0.69
CA THR A 168 7.39 2.81 1.03
C THR A 168 6.92 3.73 2.14
N ASN A 169 7.48 3.62 3.34
CA ASN A 169 7.15 4.54 4.43
C ASN A 169 7.56 5.97 4.04
N PRO A 170 6.64 6.94 3.90
CA PRO A 170 7.01 8.29 3.49
C PRO A 170 7.85 9.02 4.55
N ASP A 171 7.78 8.60 5.81
CA ASP A 171 8.64 9.10 6.88
C ASP A 171 10.06 8.53 6.74
N VAL A 172 10.98 9.35 6.23
CA VAL A 172 12.40 9.00 6.05
C VAL A 172 13.16 8.80 7.35
N SER A 173 12.58 9.21 8.49
CA SER A 173 13.15 9.00 9.83
C SER A 173 12.64 7.74 10.51
N ALA A 174 11.64 7.07 9.92
CA ALA A 174 11.12 5.82 10.43
C ALA A 174 12.20 4.75 10.46
N ALA A 175 12.13 3.88 11.46
CA ALA A 175 13.07 2.77 11.60
C ALA A 175 13.02 1.84 10.39
N GLU A 176 11.81 1.54 9.93
CA GLU A 176 11.58 0.64 8.82
C GLU A 176 11.06 1.42 7.61
N ARG A 177 11.83 1.34 6.53
CA ARG A 177 11.59 2.04 5.28
C ARG A 177 10.53 1.33 4.46
N CYS A 178 10.50 0.00 4.52
CA CYS A 178 9.62 -0.84 3.72
C CYS A 178 8.64 -1.56 4.63
N ILE A 179 7.34 -1.31 4.45
CA ILE A 179 6.31 -1.88 5.31
C ILE A 179 5.56 -2.94 4.50
N LEU A 180 5.34 -4.12 5.08
CA LEU A 180 4.54 -5.16 4.43
C LEU A 180 3.13 -4.66 4.17
N CYS A 181 2.59 -5.02 3.01
CA CYS A 181 1.19 -4.74 2.67
C CYS A 181 0.22 -5.35 3.68
N SER A 182 0.61 -6.44 4.36
CA SER A 182 -0.21 -7.09 5.39
C SER A 182 0.00 -6.56 6.81
N ASP A 183 1.01 -5.70 7.05
CA ASP A 183 1.37 -5.27 8.40
C ASP A 183 0.37 -4.24 8.95
N THR A 184 -0.58 -4.70 9.74
CA THR A 184 -1.58 -3.84 10.39
C THR A 184 -1.05 -3.05 11.58
N THR A 185 0.18 -3.32 12.03
CA THR A 185 0.82 -2.57 13.12
C THR A 185 1.54 -1.35 12.57
N GLY A 186 2.38 -1.55 11.55
CA GLY A 186 3.05 -0.47 10.85
C GLY A 186 4.22 0.17 11.60
N PHE A 187 4.72 1.27 11.03
CA PHE A 187 5.79 2.11 11.56
C PHE A 187 5.48 3.58 11.33
N SER A 188 5.79 4.44 12.31
CA SER A 188 5.54 5.90 12.23
C SER A 188 4.11 6.27 11.79
N GLY A 189 3.10 5.48 12.19
CA GLY A 189 1.70 5.70 11.83
C GLY A 189 1.28 5.15 10.46
N TYR A 190 2.22 4.73 9.62
CA TYR A 190 1.95 4.07 8.34
C TYR A 190 1.81 2.58 8.50
N ARG A 191 0.79 1.98 7.89
CA ARG A 191 0.48 0.55 8.01
C ARG A 191 -0.12 -0.06 6.75
N GLY A 192 0.02 -1.37 6.64
CA GLY A 192 -0.72 -2.20 5.72
C GLY A 192 -2.12 -2.59 6.21
N VAL A 193 -2.66 -3.62 5.59
CA VAL A 193 -4.06 -4.06 5.68
C VAL A 193 -4.09 -5.58 5.83
N SER A 194 -4.90 -6.09 6.76
CA SER A 194 -5.04 -7.53 7.00
C SER A 194 -5.44 -8.26 5.70
N GLU A 195 -4.89 -9.45 5.48
CA GLU A 195 -5.10 -10.26 4.27
C GLU A 195 -4.72 -9.57 2.95
N CYS A 196 -4.05 -8.43 2.97
CA CYS A 196 -3.56 -7.81 1.75
C CYS A 196 -2.33 -8.56 1.23
N HIS A 197 -2.42 -9.07 0.00
CA HIS A 197 -1.33 -9.74 -0.68
C HIS A 197 -0.37 -8.74 -1.32
N SER A 198 -0.92 -7.76 -2.05
CA SER A 198 -0.15 -6.71 -2.73
C SER A 198 -0.84 -5.37 -2.53
N CYS A 199 -0.04 -4.31 -2.45
CA CYS A 199 -0.53 -2.97 -2.19
C CYS A 199 0.26 -1.90 -2.94
N ALA A 200 -0.31 -0.71 -2.98
CA ALA A 200 0.32 0.51 -3.48
C ALA A 200 0.50 1.52 -2.34
N GLN A 201 1.19 2.62 -2.65
CA GLN A 201 1.35 3.73 -1.71
C GLN A 201 -0.02 4.25 -1.24
N PRO A 202 -0.13 4.74 0.01
CA PRO A 202 -1.28 5.51 0.44
C PRO A 202 -1.54 6.69 -0.52
N VAL A 203 -2.81 6.92 -0.86
CA VAL A 203 -3.25 7.99 -1.75
C VAL A 203 -4.22 8.90 -1.00
N GLY A 204 -3.95 10.21 -1.08
CA GLY A 204 -4.71 11.25 -0.40
C GLY A 204 -4.02 11.78 0.85
N SER A 205 -4.23 13.07 1.12
CA SER A 205 -3.64 13.73 2.30
C SER A 205 -4.16 13.12 3.60
N GLY A 206 -3.25 12.84 4.54
CA GLY A 206 -3.58 12.25 5.84
C GLY A 206 -3.93 10.76 5.81
N VAL A 207 -3.84 10.09 4.65
CA VAL A 207 -4.03 8.65 4.55
C VAL A 207 -2.69 7.95 4.81
N ALA A 208 -2.62 7.17 5.89
CA ALA A 208 -1.42 6.42 6.28
C ALA A 208 -1.55 4.90 6.07
N THR A 209 -2.70 4.44 5.55
CA THR A 209 -2.94 3.03 5.24
C THR A 209 -2.65 2.76 3.77
N ALA A 210 -1.86 1.73 3.48
CA ALA A 210 -1.55 1.33 2.12
C ALA A 210 -2.82 0.94 1.34
N LEU A 211 -2.83 1.25 0.04
CA LEU A 211 -3.94 0.87 -0.83
C LEU A 211 -3.79 -0.62 -1.16
N CYS A 212 -4.64 -1.48 -0.62
CA CYS A 212 -4.61 -2.87 -1.05
C CYS A 212 -5.03 -2.97 -2.52
N THR A 213 -4.23 -3.66 -3.33
CA THR A 213 -4.47 -3.87 -4.77
C THR A 213 -4.80 -5.32 -5.09
N LYS A 214 -4.43 -6.24 -4.20
CA LYS A 214 -4.81 -7.65 -4.26
C LYS A 214 -4.98 -8.24 -2.87
N CYS A 215 -6.14 -8.80 -2.61
CA CYS A 215 -6.42 -9.57 -1.40
C CYS A 215 -5.93 -11.01 -1.53
N ARG A 216 -5.49 -11.59 -0.41
CA ARG A 216 -5.29 -13.03 -0.30
C ARG A 216 -6.67 -13.67 -0.37
N SER A 217 -6.99 -14.26 -1.51
CA SER A 217 -8.18 -15.09 -1.62
C SER A 217 -7.88 -16.44 -0.97
N PRO A 218 -8.75 -16.97 -0.10
CA PRO A 218 -8.61 -18.35 0.32
C PRO A 218 -8.68 -19.27 -0.91
N GLU A 219 -7.93 -20.36 -0.92
CA GLU A 219 -7.90 -21.36 -2.01
C GLU A 219 -9.30 -21.95 -2.33
N GLN A 220 -10.30 -21.67 -1.49
CA GLN A 220 -11.68 -22.14 -1.59
C GLN A 220 -12.68 -21.02 -1.94
N GLY A 221 -12.27 -20.00 -2.71
CA GLY A 221 -13.20 -19.15 -3.45
C GLY A 221 -13.98 -18.12 -2.64
N GLY A 222 -13.29 -17.33 -1.81
CA GLY A 222 -13.92 -16.19 -1.15
C GLY A 222 -14.09 -14.99 -2.08
N ASP A 223 -15.30 -14.40 -2.10
CA ASP A 223 -15.70 -13.14 -2.75
C ASP A 223 -14.99 -11.89 -2.17
N LEU A 224 -13.70 -11.97 -1.81
CA LEU A 224 -12.97 -10.82 -1.29
C LEU A 224 -12.44 -9.94 -2.42
N GLY A 225 -12.55 -8.64 -2.24
CA GLY A 225 -11.95 -7.63 -3.11
C GLY A 225 -11.32 -6.51 -2.30
N PRO A 226 -10.39 -5.75 -2.89
CA PRO A 226 -9.87 -4.54 -2.26
C PRO A 226 -10.93 -3.44 -2.38
N ILE A 227 -11.69 -3.21 -1.31
CA ILE A 227 -12.76 -2.21 -1.24
C ILE A 227 -12.42 -1.23 -0.13
N ASP A 228 -12.37 0.06 -0.47
CA ASP A 228 -11.96 1.14 0.42
C ASP A 228 -10.69 0.75 1.19
N HIS A 229 -9.61 0.55 0.44
CA HIS A 229 -8.28 0.09 0.89
C HIS A 229 -8.23 -1.25 1.65
N GLN A 230 -9.35 -1.85 2.02
CA GLN A 230 -9.42 -3.06 2.84
C GLN A 230 -9.75 -4.32 2.05
N CYS A 231 -9.31 -5.47 2.55
CA CYS A 231 -9.77 -6.76 2.05
C CYS A 231 -11.07 -7.15 2.73
N GLN A 232 -12.16 -7.09 1.97
CA GLN A 232 -13.50 -7.37 2.47
C GLN A 232 -14.39 -7.96 1.38
N ALA A 233 -15.61 -8.36 1.75
CA ALA A 233 -16.57 -8.89 0.80
C ALA A 233 -16.82 -7.89 -0.34
N LYS A 234 -16.75 -8.37 -1.58
CA LYS A 234 -16.86 -7.54 -2.79
C LYS A 234 -18.23 -6.91 -2.98
N GLY A 235 -19.27 -7.42 -2.32
CA GLY A 235 -20.65 -6.95 -2.53
C GLY A 235 -21.03 -6.88 -4.02
N PRO A 236 -21.53 -5.74 -4.52
CA PRO A 236 -21.92 -5.56 -5.92
C PRO A 236 -20.73 -5.33 -6.88
N HIS A 237 -19.50 -5.24 -6.37
CA HIS A 237 -18.31 -5.06 -7.20
C HIS A 237 -17.99 -6.36 -7.97
N ASP A 238 -17.45 -6.22 -9.18
CA ASP A 238 -16.92 -7.34 -9.97
C ASP A 238 -15.46 -7.53 -9.59
N CYS A 239 -15.24 -8.44 -8.64
CA CYS A 239 -13.93 -8.81 -8.16
C CYS A 239 -13.77 -10.33 -8.29
N ARG A 240 -12.57 -10.76 -8.70
CA ARG A 240 -12.21 -12.17 -8.86
C ARG A 240 -10.77 -12.38 -8.42
N ALA A 241 -10.47 -13.50 -7.78
CA ALA A 241 -9.12 -13.83 -7.31
C ALA A 241 -8.44 -12.70 -6.50
N GLY A 242 -9.22 -11.99 -5.69
CA GLY A 242 -8.73 -10.94 -4.80
C GLY A 242 -8.46 -9.59 -5.45
N VAL A 243 -8.80 -9.41 -6.73
CA VAL A 243 -8.68 -8.14 -7.46
C VAL A 243 -10.03 -7.70 -7.99
N CYS A 244 -10.28 -6.40 -8.09
CA CYS A 244 -11.49 -5.85 -8.72
C CYS A 244 -11.22 -5.43 -10.16
N LEU A 245 -12.10 -5.86 -11.06
CA LEU A 245 -12.06 -5.54 -12.49
C LEU A 245 -13.01 -4.40 -12.86
N SER A 246 -14.11 -4.27 -12.12
CA SER A 246 -15.00 -3.12 -12.21
C SER A 246 -15.69 -2.85 -10.88
N CYS A 247 -16.05 -1.58 -10.66
CA CYS A 247 -16.64 -1.14 -9.42
C CYS A 247 -18.09 -0.70 -9.64
N TYR A 248 -18.97 -1.11 -8.73
CA TYR A 248 -20.31 -0.57 -8.64
C TYR A 248 -20.28 0.95 -8.48
N LYS A 249 -21.30 1.66 -9.01
CA LYS A 249 -21.42 3.12 -9.15
C LYS A 249 -21.21 4.01 -7.90
N THR A 250 -21.01 3.39 -6.75
CA THR A 250 -20.61 4.07 -5.51
C THR A 250 -19.09 4.24 -5.39
N HIS A 251 -18.31 3.52 -6.20
CA HIS A 251 -16.85 3.46 -6.12
C HIS A 251 -16.18 3.66 -7.49
N LEU A 252 -14.95 4.16 -7.45
CA LEU A 252 -14.02 4.29 -8.56
C LEU A 252 -13.09 3.10 -8.60
N LEU A 253 -12.79 2.59 -9.80
CA LEU A 253 -11.74 1.60 -9.99
C LEU A 253 -10.37 2.29 -10.06
N HIS A 254 -9.43 1.84 -9.24
CA HIS A 254 -8.03 2.29 -9.30
C HIS A 254 -7.10 1.19 -8.82
N GLN A 255 -6.06 0.87 -9.60
CA GLN A 255 -5.06 -0.16 -9.26
C GLN A 255 -5.69 -1.48 -8.74
N SER A 256 -6.73 -1.97 -9.43
CA SER A 256 -7.47 -3.19 -9.07
C SER A 256 -8.24 -3.16 -7.74
N GLY A 257 -8.42 -1.99 -7.13
CA GLY A 257 -9.29 -1.77 -5.96
C GLY A 257 -10.47 -0.83 -6.28
N CYS A 258 -11.52 -0.92 -5.47
CA CYS A 258 -12.68 -0.03 -5.53
C CYS A 258 -12.66 0.96 -4.38
N TYR A 259 -12.74 2.26 -4.68
CA TYR A 259 -12.68 3.33 -3.67
C TYR A 259 -13.90 4.23 -3.75
N SER A 260 -14.53 4.49 -2.62
CA SER A 260 -15.69 5.36 -2.48
C SER A 260 -15.41 6.71 -3.12
N ARG A 261 -16.25 7.09 -4.09
CA ARG A 261 -16.13 8.27 -4.96
C ARG A 261 -15.84 9.59 -4.27
N HIS A 262 -16.44 9.78 -3.10
CA HIS A 262 -16.38 11.01 -2.32
C HIS A 262 -15.56 10.86 -1.04
N SER A 263 -14.84 9.75 -0.89
CA SER A 263 -13.83 9.60 0.15
C SER A 263 -12.57 10.41 -0.20
N THR A 264 -11.73 10.70 0.80
CA THR A 264 -10.42 11.34 0.60
C THR A 264 -9.60 10.63 -0.49
N THR A 265 -9.60 9.29 -0.49
CA THR A 265 -8.92 8.49 -1.51
C THR A 265 -9.59 8.60 -2.87
N GLY A 266 -10.93 8.51 -2.94
CA GLY A 266 -11.66 8.64 -4.20
C GLY A 266 -11.43 9.99 -4.87
N THR A 267 -11.45 11.08 -4.10
CA THR A 267 -11.17 12.44 -4.62
C THR A 267 -9.70 12.67 -4.95
N ALA A 268 -8.79 11.90 -4.34
CA ALA A 268 -7.37 11.91 -4.68
C ALA A 268 -7.02 11.00 -5.88
N VAL A 269 -7.96 10.16 -6.32
CA VAL A 269 -7.87 9.38 -7.57
C VAL A 269 -8.49 10.17 -8.72
N CYS A 270 -9.73 10.64 -8.54
CA CYS A 270 -10.49 11.34 -9.57
C CYS A 270 -11.05 12.65 -9.04
N ALA A 271 -10.87 13.73 -9.80
CA ALA A 271 -11.39 15.05 -9.45
C ALA A 271 -12.89 14.98 -9.15
N ALA A 272 -13.31 15.50 -7.99
CA ALA A 272 -14.68 15.33 -7.49
C ALA A 272 -15.76 15.83 -8.46
N ALA A 273 -15.47 16.90 -9.20
CA ALA A 273 -16.36 17.49 -10.20
C ALA A 273 -16.50 16.63 -11.47
N ASN A 274 -15.56 15.71 -11.73
CA ASN A 274 -15.47 14.93 -12.97
C ASN A 274 -15.69 13.44 -12.72
N GLN A 275 -16.64 13.11 -11.84
CA GLN A 275 -17.04 11.73 -11.55
C GLN A 275 -18.49 11.49 -11.99
N TYR A 276 -18.69 10.69 -13.03
CA TYR A 276 -19.99 10.46 -13.63
C TYR A 276 -20.46 9.02 -13.41
N VAL A 277 -21.77 8.83 -13.25
CA VAL A 277 -22.37 7.49 -13.21
C VAL A 277 -22.89 7.15 -14.59
N LEU A 278 -22.54 5.97 -15.06
CA LEU A 278 -23.09 5.38 -16.27
C LEU A 278 -23.59 3.99 -15.89
N ASP A 279 -24.90 3.77 -15.96
CA ASP A 279 -25.54 2.52 -15.50
C ASP A 279 -25.19 2.21 -14.03
N ASN A 280 -24.39 1.15 -13.83
CA ASN A 280 -23.97 0.66 -12.53
C ASN A 280 -22.46 0.82 -12.32
N VAL A 281 -21.78 1.61 -13.14
CA VAL A 281 -20.36 1.95 -12.98
C VAL A 281 -20.16 3.44 -12.81
N THR A 282 -19.02 3.82 -12.24
CA THR A 282 -18.55 5.21 -12.24
C THR A 282 -17.39 5.35 -13.19
N ILE A 283 -17.43 6.42 -13.98
CA ILE A 283 -16.34 6.82 -14.85
C ILE A 283 -15.71 8.11 -14.32
N CYS A 284 -14.39 8.13 -14.32
CA CYS A 284 -13.61 9.33 -14.10
C CYS A 284 -13.41 10.07 -15.42
N GLY A 285 -13.62 11.38 -15.43
CA GLY A 285 -13.31 12.25 -16.57
C GLY A 285 -12.03 13.07 -16.40
N GLU A 286 -11.52 13.18 -15.17
CA GLU A 286 -10.25 13.85 -14.87
C GLU A 286 -9.63 13.24 -13.62
N CYS A 287 -8.50 12.57 -13.78
CA CYS A 287 -7.69 12.07 -12.70
C CYS A 287 -7.09 13.23 -11.90
N ALA A 288 -7.03 13.07 -10.58
CA ALA A 288 -6.50 14.12 -9.70
C ALA A 288 -4.97 14.26 -9.82
N ASP A 289 -4.28 13.18 -10.21
CA ASP A 289 -2.84 13.15 -10.46
C ASP A 289 -2.58 13.27 -11.97
N ALA A 290 -1.78 14.26 -12.37
CA ALA A 290 -1.43 14.53 -13.76
C ALA A 290 -0.48 13.48 -14.38
N SER A 291 0.00 12.48 -13.62
CA SER A 291 0.67 11.30 -14.18
C SER A 291 -0.30 10.18 -14.59
N TYR A 292 -1.61 10.42 -14.43
CA TYR A 292 -2.68 9.50 -14.83
C TYR A 292 -3.65 10.18 -15.79
N ALA A 293 -4.32 9.37 -16.60
CA ALA A 293 -5.44 9.80 -17.42
C ALA A 293 -6.56 8.75 -17.42
N PRO A 294 -7.82 9.13 -17.68
CA PRO A 294 -8.92 8.19 -17.67
C PRO A 294 -8.93 7.34 -18.93
N VAL A 295 -8.89 6.02 -18.72
CA VAL A 295 -8.98 5.01 -19.76
C VAL A 295 -10.12 4.07 -19.38
N ASN A 296 -11.13 3.98 -20.24
CA ASN A 296 -12.39 3.28 -19.97
C ASN A 296 -13.04 3.68 -18.63
N GLY A 297 -12.86 4.94 -18.22
CA GLY A 297 -13.40 5.50 -16.98
C GLY A 297 -12.57 5.26 -15.72
N ALA A 298 -11.44 4.55 -15.79
CA ALA A 298 -10.51 4.37 -14.66
C ALA A 298 -9.23 5.17 -14.86
N CYS A 299 -8.66 5.70 -13.78
CA CYS A 299 -7.38 6.41 -13.83
C CYS A 299 -6.22 5.45 -14.01
N THR A 300 -5.58 5.51 -15.18
CA THR A 300 -4.45 4.67 -15.58
C THR A 300 -3.20 5.53 -15.73
N ARG A 301 -2.06 5.01 -15.29
CA ARG A 301 -0.79 5.73 -15.38
C ARG A 301 -0.39 5.94 -16.84
N VAL A 302 0.19 7.10 -17.13
CA VAL A 302 0.68 7.50 -18.44
C VAL A 302 2.20 7.62 -18.36
N HIS A 303 2.93 6.94 -19.25
CA HIS A 303 4.38 7.01 -19.36
C HIS A 303 4.76 7.71 -20.68
N GLY A 304 5.55 8.77 -20.61
CA GLY A 304 6.01 9.48 -21.82
C GLY A 304 4.89 10.10 -22.68
N GLY A 305 3.71 10.33 -22.09
CA GLY A 305 2.53 10.85 -22.82
C GLY A 305 1.67 9.78 -23.49
N THR A 306 1.93 8.49 -23.26
CA THR A 306 1.09 7.35 -23.69
C THR A 306 0.71 6.49 -22.48
N ALA A 307 -0.55 6.06 -22.37
CA ALA A 307 -0.99 5.21 -21.26
C ALA A 307 -0.22 3.87 -21.24
N ASP A 308 0.16 3.36 -20.07
CA ASP A 308 0.82 2.04 -19.89
C ASP A 308 -0.09 0.86 -20.32
N ALA A 309 -1.30 1.14 -20.80
CA ALA A 309 -2.23 0.20 -21.37
C ALA A 309 -2.37 0.44 -22.89
N GLU A 310 -1.65 -0.35 -23.69
CA GLU A 310 -2.08 -0.67 -25.05
C GLU A 310 -3.57 -1.06 -25.03
N PRO A 311 -4.44 -0.52 -25.91
CA PRO A 311 -4.21 0.35 -27.06
C PRO A 311 -5.03 1.66 -26.98
N HIS A 312 -4.94 2.37 -25.85
CA HIS A 312 -5.67 3.62 -25.66
C HIS A 312 -4.69 4.79 -25.73
N ASP A 313 -4.33 5.19 -26.95
CA ASP A 313 -3.43 6.30 -27.30
C ASP A 313 -3.96 7.66 -26.80
N CYS A 314 -3.98 7.84 -25.48
CA CYS A 314 -4.38 9.06 -24.82
C CYS A 314 -3.27 10.11 -24.98
N THR A 315 -3.52 11.13 -25.79
CA THR A 315 -2.70 12.34 -25.75
C THR A 315 -3.16 13.18 -24.57
N GLN A 316 -2.28 13.32 -23.58
CA GLN A 316 -2.61 13.96 -22.32
C GLN A 316 -2.50 15.50 -22.41
N GLY A 317 -3.46 16.19 -21.78
CA GLY A 317 -3.30 17.61 -21.49
C GLY A 317 -2.21 17.83 -20.44
N ARG A 318 -1.16 18.62 -20.75
CA ARG A 318 0.07 18.76 -19.93
C ARG A 318 -0.13 19.18 -18.48
N ASP A 319 -1.30 19.73 -18.12
CA ASP A 319 -1.57 20.31 -16.81
C ASP A 319 -2.74 19.63 -16.05
N LYS A 320 -3.36 18.60 -16.64
CA LYS A 320 -4.55 17.95 -16.08
C LYS A 320 -4.48 16.44 -16.27
N GLY A 321 -5.02 15.67 -15.32
CA GLY A 321 -5.10 14.21 -15.43
C GLY A 321 -6.18 13.74 -16.41
N LEU A 322 -6.25 14.30 -17.62
CA LEU A 322 -7.26 14.00 -18.64
C LEU A 322 -6.65 13.86 -20.05
N CYS A 323 -7.33 13.09 -20.89
CA CYS A 323 -7.04 12.97 -22.31
C CYS A 323 -7.64 14.15 -23.08
N THR A 324 -6.86 14.77 -23.95
CA THR A 324 -7.34 15.79 -24.89
C THR A 324 -7.58 15.21 -26.28
N ASP A 325 -7.00 14.06 -26.57
CA ASP A 325 -7.19 13.34 -27.82
C ASP A 325 -6.96 11.84 -27.60
N CYS A 326 -7.58 11.03 -28.44
CA CYS A 326 -7.38 9.59 -28.54
C CYS A 326 -6.90 9.19 -29.96
N ALA A 327 -6.38 10.17 -30.73
CA ALA A 327 -5.90 9.98 -32.09
C ALA A 327 -4.64 9.11 -32.11
N GLY A 328 -4.83 7.91 -32.66
CA GLY A 328 -3.82 6.84 -32.75
C GLY A 328 -4.49 5.48 -32.92
N SER A 329 -5.71 5.35 -32.38
CA SER A 329 -6.50 4.13 -32.43
C SER A 329 -7.79 4.28 -33.24
N ALA A 330 -8.03 3.37 -34.20
CA ALA A 330 -9.32 3.21 -34.89
C ALA A 330 -10.41 2.62 -33.97
N GLU A 331 -10.04 2.26 -32.73
CA GLU A 331 -10.86 1.51 -31.80
C GLU A 331 -11.21 2.28 -30.53
N SER A 332 -10.63 3.46 -30.30
CA SER A 332 -10.95 4.29 -29.13
C SER A 332 -11.33 5.72 -29.47
N PHE A 333 -12.23 6.29 -28.68
CA PHE A 333 -12.72 7.66 -28.85
C PHE A 333 -12.63 8.47 -27.57
N LEU A 334 -12.49 9.78 -27.74
CA LEU A 334 -12.51 10.75 -26.64
C LEU A 334 -13.95 10.97 -26.15
N PHE A 335 -14.14 10.88 -24.84
CA PHE A 335 -15.41 11.16 -24.19
C PHE A 335 -15.18 11.65 -22.77
N TYR A 336 -15.70 12.84 -22.41
CA TYR A 336 -15.57 13.43 -21.07
C TYR A 336 -14.15 13.31 -20.48
N GLY A 337 -13.12 13.72 -21.24
CA GLY A 337 -11.73 13.75 -20.77
C GLY A 337 -11.03 12.38 -20.65
N GLY A 338 -11.65 11.29 -21.13
CA GLY A 338 -11.02 9.97 -21.18
C GLY A 338 -11.11 9.29 -22.55
N CYS A 339 -10.26 8.29 -22.77
CA CYS A 339 -10.30 7.43 -23.96
C CYS A 339 -11.06 6.13 -23.67
N TYR A 340 -12.04 5.82 -24.52
CA TYR A 340 -12.92 4.66 -24.36
C TYR A 340 -12.86 3.77 -25.59
N GLY A 341 -12.68 2.45 -25.41
CA GLY A 341 -12.62 1.49 -26.51
C GLY A 341 -14.01 1.02 -26.98
N LYS A 342 -14.27 0.98 -28.29
CA LYS A 342 -15.55 0.48 -28.84
C LYS A 342 -15.75 -1.03 -28.69
N GLY A 343 -14.67 -1.78 -28.42
CA GLY A 343 -14.69 -3.25 -28.34
C GLY A 343 -14.95 -3.83 -26.94
N SER A 344 -14.82 -3.05 -25.86
CA SER A 344 -14.97 -3.56 -24.50
C SER A 344 -15.48 -2.51 -23.50
N GLY A 345 -15.93 -2.99 -22.33
CA GLY A 345 -16.29 -2.16 -21.18
C GLY A 345 -17.34 -1.08 -21.50
N THR A 346 -17.13 0.10 -20.94
CA THR A 346 -18.04 1.26 -21.09
C THR A 346 -18.09 1.77 -22.52
N GLY A 347 -16.96 1.80 -23.23
CA GLY A 347 -16.91 2.35 -24.59
C GLY A 347 -17.76 1.55 -25.59
N ALA A 348 -17.81 0.22 -25.45
CA ALA A 348 -18.68 -0.64 -26.27
C ALA A 348 -20.18 -0.39 -26.06
N LYS A 349 -20.58 0.18 -24.92
CA LYS A 349 -21.96 0.60 -24.66
C LYS A 349 -22.27 1.98 -25.25
N LEU A 350 -21.26 2.82 -25.46
CA LEU A 350 -21.42 4.21 -25.89
C LEU A 350 -21.33 4.38 -27.42
N CYS A 351 -20.41 3.69 -28.09
CA CYS A 351 -20.08 3.95 -29.48
C CYS A 351 -20.05 2.67 -30.34
N SER A 352 -20.60 2.72 -31.56
CA SER A 352 -20.51 1.64 -32.56
C SER A 352 -19.44 1.87 -33.62
N ALA A 353 -19.15 3.12 -33.97
CA ALA A 353 -18.16 3.46 -34.98
C ALA A 353 -17.27 4.62 -34.53
N VAL A 354 -15.96 4.45 -34.71
CA VAL A 354 -14.92 5.41 -34.33
C VAL A 354 -14.13 5.79 -35.58
N ALA A 355 -13.86 7.08 -35.74
CA ALA A 355 -12.95 7.59 -36.75
C ALA A 355 -12.04 8.64 -36.12
N SER A 356 -10.72 8.46 -36.26
CA SER A 356 -9.70 9.41 -35.79
C SER A 356 -9.90 9.86 -34.33
N GLY A 357 -10.12 8.94 -33.40
CA GLY A 357 -10.30 9.27 -31.99
C GLY A 357 -11.68 9.86 -31.63
N VAL A 358 -12.64 9.90 -32.56
CA VAL A 358 -13.98 10.45 -32.34
C VAL A 358 -15.05 9.39 -32.57
N CYS A 359 -16.07 9.36 -31.71
CA CYS A 359 -17.24 8.53 -31.96
C CYS A 359 -18.10 9.16 -33.07
N THR A 360 -18.26 8.47 -34.18
CA THR A 360 -19.09 8.91 -35.31
C THR A 360 -20.50 8.36 -35.25
N GLU A 361 -20.70 7.23 -34.54
CA GLU A 361 -22.00 6.62 -34.33
C GLU A 361 -22.21 6.26 -32.85
N TRP A 362 -22.99 7.10 -32.17
CA TRP A 362 -23.39 6.86 -30.79
C TRP A 362 -24.47 5.79 -30.70
N LYS A 363 -24.29 4.84 -29.79
CA LYS A 363 -25.31 3.85 -29.48
C LYS A 363 -26.41 4.50 -28.66
N ARG A 364 -27.64 4.41 -29.16
CA ARG A 364 -28.86 4.83 -28.45
C ARG A 364 -29.61 3.67 -27.79
N GLN A 365 -29.05 2.46 -27.84
CA GLN A 365 -29.64 1.29 -27.18
C GLN A 365 -29.66 1.46 -25.66
N PHE A 366 -28.74 2.26 -25.13
CA PHE A 366 -28.66 2.56 -23.71
C PHE A 366 -28.95 4.03 -23.49
N ASP A 367 -29.78 4.33 -22.50
CA ASP A 367 -30.17 5.69 -22.16
C ASP A 367 -29.10 6.41 -21.33
N PHE A 368 -27.82 6.29 -21.68
CA PHE A 368 -26.72 6.93 -20.92
C PHE A 368 -26.38 8.33 -21.42
N ILE A 369 -26.78 8.61 -22.67
CA ILE A 369 -26.46 9.83 -23.36
C ILE A 369 -27.69 10.37 -24.09
N PHE A 370 -27.75 11.70 -24.24
CA PHE A 370 -28.72 12.38 -25.08
C PHE A 370 -28.01 13.22 -26.14
N SER A 371 -28.76 13.60 -27.17
CA SER A 371 -28.29 14.52 -28.21
C SER A 371 -28.94 15.89 -28.02
N LYS A 372 -28.15 16.94 -28.24
CA LYS A 372 -28.61 18.34 -28.17
C LYS A 372 -28.70 18.93 -29.57
N ASP A 373 -29.82 19.61 -29.86
CA ASP A 373 -30.02 20.47 -31.04
C ASP A 373 -29.66 19.82 -32.40
N GLY A 374 -29.96 18.52 -32.57
CA GLY A 374 -29.68 17.80 -33.83
C GLY A 374 -28.20 17.55 -34.13
N LYS A 375 -27.28 17.91 -33.21
CA LYS A 375 -25.86 17.57 -33.32
C LYS A 375 -25.63 16.14 -32.84
N SER A 376 -24.74 15.44 -33.54
CA SER A 376 -24.36 14.04 -33.31
C SER A 376 -23.51 13.82 -32.03
N GLY A 377 -23.60 14.69 -31.03
CA GLY A 377 -22.89 14.52 -29.75
C GLY A 377 -23.67 13.66 -28.77
N GLY A 378 -22.98 12.73 -28.10
CA GLY A 378 -23.50 12.06 -26.92
C GLY A 378 -23.12 12.86 -25.67
N TYR A 379 -24.10 13.46 -25.00
CA TYR A 379 -23.91 14.14 -23.71
C TYR A 379 -24.42 13.24 -22.60
N LEU A 380 -23.67 13.14 -21.49
CA LEU A 380 -24.10 12.34 -20.35
C LEU A 380 -25.37 12.93 -19.73
N CYS A 381 -26.32 12.07 -19.36
CA CYS A 381 -27.57 12.49 -18.72
C CYS A 381 -27.34 13.24 -17.40
N GLY A 382 -26.23 12.96 -16.73
CA GLY A 382 -25.79 13.62 -15.49
C GLY A 382 -25.10 14.98 -15.68
N ASP A 383 -24.84 15.40 -16.92
CA ASP A 383 -24.07 16.61 -17.23
C ASP A 383 -24.96 17.85 -17.29
N ALA A 384 -25.05 18.56 -16.16
CA ALA A 384 -25.83 19.78 -16.03
C ALA A 384 -25.34 20.93 -16.92
N GLU A 385 -24.04 21.00 -17.26
CA GLU A 385 -23.50 22.08 -18.10
C GLU A 385 -24.01 21.98 -19.54
N ASN A 386 -24.26 20.76 -20.00
CA ASN A 386 -24.76 20.49 -21.35
C ASN A 386 -26.29 20.26 -21.41
N GLY A 387 -27.01 20.48 -20.31
CA GLY A 387 -28.47 20.40 -20.25
C GLY A 387 -29.02 19.08 -19.71
N GLY A 388 -28.16 18.20 -19.20
CA GLY A 388 -28.55 17.06 -18.38
C GLY A 388 -28.98 17.49 -16.97
N ILE A 389 -29.30 16.51 -16.13
CA ILE A 389 -29.74 16.71 -14.75
C ILE A 389 -28.69 16.10 -13.83
N SER A 390 -28.09 16.92 -12.96
CA SER A 390 -27.06 16.46 -12.02
C SER A 390 -27.54 15.24 -11.22
N GLY A 391 -26.73 14.18 -11.22
CA GLY A 391 -27.03 12.92 -10.54
C GLY A 391 -27.81 11.89 -11.37
N CYS A 392 -28.29 12.23 -12.56
CA CYS A 392 -28.93 11.26 -13.46
C CYS A 392 -27.89 10.32 -14.08
N ALA A 393 -28.03 9.02 -13.82
CA ALA A 393 -27.22 7.97 -14.44
C ALA A 393 -27.72 7.58 -15.84
N THR A 394 -29.01 7.77 -16.09
CA THR A 394 -29.67 7.55 -17.37
C THR A 394 -30.63 8.69 -17.69
N CYS A 395 -30.89 8.86 -18.97
CA CYS A 395 -32.02 9.53 -19.58
C CYS A 395 -33.16 8.49 -19.69
#